data_AF-A0A6A0JM61-F1
#
_entry.id   AF-A0A6A0JM61-F1
#
_cell.length_a   1.000
_cell.length_b   1.000
_cell.length_c   1.000
_cell.angle_alpha   90.00
_cell.angle_beta   90.00
_cell.angle_gamma   90.00
#
_symmetry.space_group_name_H-M   'P 1'
#
loop_
_entity.id
_entity.type
_entity.pdbx_description
1 polymer ?
#
loop_
_entity_poly.entity_id
_entity_poly.type
_entity_poly.pdbx_seq_one_letter_code
_entity_poly.pdbx_strand_id
1 'polypeptide(L)'
;HEGHGSSHEGHGSSHEGHGSSHEGHGSSHQKLDVDPEEHGVIFSSPTINPEDTFSFAITKDLEGMTIPFHNHLRHDVVGSINVQKHFDISGTIVIEINDSGLFEPLTSNASPGTTIVWKNVGQSYANVTSGLMPDTASTSEQIREGSPVLGLESTLKVEITHAESGNVSDLMELRPVFNDPGHYVADFIPTHPGIYKFRFTGFIESTAFEESFESGTGGFDLVQSPSINQFPNKVASGREIEGVVRGLQSDYAKQGKTYITLGIAGIVCGILGLFTGSVSLYILISKRDR
;
A
#
# COMPACT_ATOMS: atom_id res chain seq x y z
N HIS A 1 67.26 -21.22 -45.62
CA HIS A 1 66.35 -21.66 -46.68
C HIS A 1 64.97 -21.16 -46.31
N GLU A 2 64.41 -20.31 -47.17
CA GLU A 2 62.99 -20.03 -47.44
C GLU A 2 61.99 -19.86 -46.29
N GLY A 3 61.29 -18.73 -46.32
CA GLY A 3 60.17 -18.41 -45.45
C GLY A 3 58.80 -18.82 -45.99
N HIS A 4 57.80 -18.19 -45.35
CA HIS A 4 56.33 -18.15 -45.52
C HIS A 4 55.72 -18.50 -44.14
N GLY A 5 55.05 -17.64 -43.40
CA GLY A 5 54.23 -16.49 -43.78
C GLY A 5 52.75 -16.85 -43.56
N SER A 6 52.17 -16.45 -42.43
CA SER A 6 50.74 -16.17 -42.31
C SER A 6 50.44 -15.38 -41.02
N SER A 7 49.79 -14.25 -41.25
CA SER A 7 49.23 -13.22 -40.37
C SER A 7 48.22 -13.71 -39.32
N HIS A 8 48.16 -13.04 -38.16
CA HIS A 8 47.04 -12.14 -37.84
C HIS A 8 47.36 -11.20 -36.66
N GLU A 9 47.03 -9.94 -36.90
CA GLU A 9 46.97 -8.77 -36.00
C GLU A 9 45.84 -8.98 -34.95
N GLY A 10 45.75 -8.32 -33.79
CA GLY A 10 46.50 -7.22 -33.21
C GLY A 10 45.86 -6.80 -31.88
N HIS A 11 46.61 -5.98 -31.13
CA HIS A 11 46.20 -5.06 -30.03
C HIS A 11 45.63 -5.70 -28.74
N GLY A 12 46.25 -5.65 -27.55
CA GLY A 12 47.16 -4.64 -26.96
C GLY A 12 46.40 -3.35 -26.63
N SER A 13 46.33 -2.80 -25.42
CA SER A 13 47.07 -2.99 -24.17
C SER A 13 46.41 -2.17 -23.05
N SER A 14 46.60 -2.63 -21.80
CA SER A 14 46.89 -1.88 -20.57
C SER A 14 46.04 -0.67 -20.13
N HIS A 15 45.43 -0.87 -18.95
CA HIS A 15 45.13 0.13 -17.93
C HIS A 15 46.25 1.14 -17.69
N GLU A 16 45.92 2.43 -17.66
CA GLU A 16 46.61 3.46 -16.89
C GLU A 16 45.59 4.34 -16.18
N GLY A 17 45.91 4.72 -14.94
CA GLY A 17 45.07 5.53 -14.08
C GLY A 17 45.13 7.01 -14.43
N HIS A 18 44.06 7.72 -14.08
CA HIS A 18 44.03 9.18 -14.07
C HIS A 18 43.78 9.67 -12.65
N GLY A 19 44.84 10.20 -12.03
CA GLY A 19 44.69 11.30 -11.08
C GLY A 19 44.52 12.59 -11.87
N SER A 20 43.57 13.43 -11.46
CA SER A 20 43.48 14.81 -11.92
C SER A 20 43.72 15.74 -10.74
N SER A 21 44.87 16.41 -10.78
CA SER A 21 45.15 17.64 -10.06
C SER A 21 44.35 18.79 -10.68
N HIS A 22 43.85 19.70 -9.85
CA HIS A 22 43.49 21.05 -10.29
C HIS A 22 43.85 22.08 -9.21
N GLU A 23 44.89 22.86 -9.50
CA GLU A 23 45.14 24.17 -8.87
C GLU A 23 44.61 25.28 -9.78
N GLY A 24 43.94 26.28 -9.18
CA GLY A 24 44.17 27.68 -9.52
C GLY A 24 43.16 28.45 -10.38
N HIS A 25 42.31 29.22 -9.66
CA HIS A 25 41.81 30.57 -9.96
C HIS A 25 40.51 30.78 -10.76
N GLY A 26 39.56 31.47 -10.10
CA GLY A 26 38.48 32.22 -10.74
C GLY A 26 37.34 32.53 -9.77
N SER A 27 37.46 33.62 -9.00
CA SER A 27 36.34 34.14 -8.21
C SER A 27 35.26 34.64 -9.17
N SER A 28 34.20 33.86 -9.29
CA SER A 28 32.90 34.31 -9.75
C SER A 28 31.86 33.64 -8.86
N HIS A 29 30.82 34.36 -8.48
CA HIS A 29 29.71 33.85 -7.70
C HIS A 29 28.95 32.79 -8.51
N GLN A 30 29.49 31.58 -8.53
CA GLN A 30 28.90 30.44 -9.18
C GLN A 30 28.19 29.68 -8.06
N LYS A 31 26.85 29.78 -8.04
CA LYS A 31 26.03 28.85 -7.27
C LYS A 31 26.50 27.46 -7.67
N LEU A 32 27.07 26.71 -6.73
CA LEU A 32 27.37 25.31 -6.93
C LEU A 32 26.09 24.64 -7.41
N ASP A 33 26.11 24.08 -8.62
CA ASP A 33 25.02 23.29 -9.17
C ASP A 33 25.11 21.89 -8.58
N VAL A 34 25.04 21.83 -7.25
CA VAL A 34 25.00 20.57 -6.50
C VAL A 34 23.56 20.12 -6.52
N ASP A 35 23.32 18.97 -7.16
CA ASP A 35 22.05 18.27 -7.06
C ASP A 35 21.96 17.64 -5.67
N PRO A 36 21.06 18.09 -4.79
CA PRO A 36 20.94 17.53 -3.45
C PRO A 36 20.46 16.07 -3.44
N GLU A 37 19.88 15.59 -4.55
CA GLU A 37 19.50 14.18 -4.69
C GLU A 37 20.70 13.29 -5.08
N GLU A 38 21.83 13.85 -5.53
CA GLU A 38 23.02 13.08 -5.89
C GLU A 38 23.70 12.46 -4.66
N HIS A 39 23.93 11.15 -4.73
CA HIS A 39 24.41 10.33 -3.63
C HIS A 39 25.81 10.78 -3.14
N GLY A 40 25.89 11.17 -1.87
CA GLY A 40 27.12 11.50 -1.17
C GLY A 40 27.81 12.82 -1.54
N VAL A 41 27.18 13.66 -2.38
CA VAL A 41 27.83 14.88 -2.90
C VAL A 41 27.97 15.99 -1.85
N ILE A 42 26.99 16.12 -0.94
CA ILE A 42 27.00 17.18 0.08
C ILE A 42 27.80 16.74 1.30
N PHE A 43 27.54 15.54 1.81
CA PHE A 43 28.34 14.94 2.88
C PHE A 43 28.25 13.41 2.88
N SER A 44 29.27 12.79 3.44
CA SER A 44 29.26 11.39 3.85
C SER A 44 30.08 11.28 5.14
N SER A 45 29.47 10.72 6.18
CA SER A 45 30.15 10.54 7.46
C SER A 45 31.15 9.37 7.37
N PRO A 46 32.14 9.27 8.28
CA PRO A 46 32.73 7.98 8.61
C PRO A 46 31.71 7.11 9.38
N THR A 47 32.09 5.90 9.78
CA THR A 47 31.29 5.11 10.73
C THR A 47 31.12 5.88 12.05
N ILE A 48 29.88 6.00 12.51
CA ILE A 48 29.49 6.60 13.78
C ILE A 48 29.25 5.45 14.77
N ASN A 49 30.14 5.27 15.74
CA ASN A 49 29.98 4.25 16.78
C ASN A 49 28.86 4.63 17.76
N PRO A 50 28.37 3.70 18.59
CA PRO A 50 27.49 4.03 19.71
C PRO A 50 28.05 5.18 20.56
N GLU A 51 27.20 6.15 20.90
CA GLU A 51 27.49 7.39 21.62
C GLU A 51 28.36 8.44 20.88
N ASP A 52 28.89 8.11 19.69
CA ASP A 52 29.62 9.07 18.87
C ASP A 52 28.69 9.99 18.07
N THR A 53 29.26 11.08 17.56
CA THR A 53 28.55 12.07 16.74
C THR A 53 29.27 12.38 15.45
N PHE A 54 28.50 12.66 14.40
CA PHE A 54 28.98 13.32 13.18
C PHE A 54 28.33 14.70 13.06
N SER A 55 29.03 15.68 12.49
CA SER A 55 28.50 17.04 12.38
C SER A 55 28.78 17.65 11.00
N PHE A 56 27.83 18.42 10.50
CA PHE A 56 27.91 19.12 9.23
C PHE A 56 27.37 20.55 9.37
N ALA A 57 28.12 21.53 8.84
CA ALA A 57 27.71 22.93 8.86
C ALA A 57 26.98 23.28 7.56
N ILE A 58 25.76 23.81 7.68
CA ILE A 58 24.97 24.25 6.54
C ILE A 58 25.56 25.54 5.98
N THR A 59 26.07 25.49 4.76
CA THR A 59 26.65 26.64 4.06
C THR A 59 25.58 27.44 3.32
N LYS A 60 25.92 28.66 2.89
CA LYS A 60 24.98 29.58 2.23
C LYS A 60 24.55 29.12 0.84
N ASP A 61 25.40 28.40 0.14
CA ASP A 61 25.12 27.84 -1.19
C ASP A 61 24.04 26.75 -1.17
N LEU A 62 23.77 26.13 -0.01
CA LEU A 62 22.68 25.18 0.19
C LEU A 62 21.33 25.85 0.46
N GLU A 63 21.28 27.19 0.53
CA GLU A 63 20.05 27.95 0.77
C GLU A 63 18.96 27.62 -0.25
N GLY A 64 17.77 27.24 0.23
CA GLY A 64 16.63 26.87 -0.59
C GLY A 64 16.62 25.42 -1.07
N MET A 65 17.61 24.60 -0.67
CA MET A 65 17.64 23.18 -0.99
C MET A 65 16.95 22.33 0.08
N THR A 66 16.37 21.21 -0.34
CA THR A 66 16.03 20.09 0.54
C THR A 66 17.09 19.02 0.33
N ILE A 67 17.81 18.69 1.40
CA ILE A 67 18.93 17.74 1.38
C ILE A 67 18.42 16.41 1.95
N PRO A 68 18.10 15.41 1.11
CA PRO A 68 17.88 14.05 1.60
C PRO A 68 19.18 13.49 2.17
N PHE A 69 19.05 12.60 3.15
CA PHE A 69 20.16 11.82 3.68
C PHE A 69 19.65 10.46 4.14
N HIS A 70 20.50 9.45 4.20
CA HIS A 70 20.11 8.10 4.60
C HIS A 70 21.21 7.42 5.41
N ASN A 71 20.85 6.31 6.06
CA ASN A 71 21.84 5.47 6.71
C ASN A 71 22.51 4.54 5.68
N HIS A 72 23.78 4.73 5.36
CA HIS A 72 24.42 3.91 4.31
C HIS A 72 24.63 2.44 4.74
N LEU A 73 24.47 2.10 6.02
CA LEU A 73 24.48 0.71 6.50
C LEU A 73 23.08 0.09 6.51
N ARG A 74 22.03 0.90 6.36
CA ARG A 74 20.62 0.48 6.38
C ARG A 74 19.83 1.23 5.33
N HIS A 75 19.58 0.51 4.24
CA HIS A 75 19.16 1.09 2.97
C HIS A 75 17.67 1.51 2.91
N ASP A 76 16.98 1.51 4.05
CA ASP A 76 15.54 1.67 4.21
C ASP A 76 15.15 2.98 4.94
N VAL A 77 16.12 3.75 5.44
CA VAL A 77 15.84 4.96 6.24
C VAL A 77 16.41 6.21 5.59
N VAL A 78 15.52 7.13 5.22
CA VAL A 78 15.79 8.45 4.66
C VAL A 78 15.27 9.54 5.62
N GLY A 79 16.13 10.51 5.95
CA GLY A 79 15.74 11.77 6.56
C GLY A 79 15.96 12.94 5.59
N SER A 80 15.50 14.14 5.96
CA SER A 80 15.64 15.34 5.14
C SER A 80 15.99 16.60 5.95
N ILE A 81 16.81 17.46 5.36
CA ILE A 81 17.12 18.79 5.89
C ILE A 81 16.58 19.85 4.91
N ASN A 82 15.61 20.63 5.34
CA ASN A 82 15.07 21.75 4.58
C ASN A 82 15.85 23.02 4.91
N VAL A 83 16.64 23.54 3.97
CA VAL A 83 17.49 24.71 4.18
C VAL A 83 16.76 25.99 3.76
N GLN A 84 16.44 26.84 4.71
CA GLN A 84 15.65 28.05 4.51
C GLN A 84 16.50 29.33 4.64
N LYS A 85 16.11 30.39 3.92
CA LYS A 85 16.80 31.68 3.84
C LYS A 85 16.93 32.41 5.18
N HIS A 86 15.95 32.27 6.07
CA HIS A 86 15.99 32.93 7.37
C HIS A 86 15.08 32.25 8.40
N PHE A 87 15.72 31.55 9.34
CA PHE A 87 15.20 31.32 10.67
C PHE A 87 16.27 31.88 11.62
N ASP A 88 15.89 32.50 12.74
CA ASP A 88 16.80 33.02 13.77
C ASP A 88 17.52 31.90 14.55
N ILE A 89 17.98 30.84 13.87
CA ILE A 89 18.61 29.68 14.47
C ILE A 89 20.04 29.58 13.93
N SER A 90 20.91 30.48 14.37
CA SER A 90 22.33 30.16 14.46
C SER A 90 22.50 29.18 15.63
N GLY A 91 22.43 27.88 15.35
CA GLY A 91 22.39 26.88 16.41
C GLY A 91 22.80 25.49 15.97
N THR A 92 22.66 24.56 16.90
CA THR A 92 22.93 23.13 16.69
C THR A 92 21.60 22.37 16.67
N ILE A 93 21.34 21.63 15.60
CA ILE A 93 20.23 20.68 15.52
C ILE A 93 20.80 19.29 15.71
N VAL A 94 20.29 18.55 16.69
CA VAL A 94 20.68 17.16 16.94
C VAL A 94 19.65 16.24 16.31
N ILE A 95 20.11 15.29 15.51
CA ILE A 95 19.34 14.19 14.94
C ILE A 95 19.86 12.91 15.58
N GLU A 96 19.04 12.24 16.37
CA GLU A 96 19.42 10.98 17.01
C GLU A 96 19.24 9.81 16.04
N ILE A 97 20.16 8.85 16.08
CA ILE A 97 20.10 7.58 15.36
C ILE A 97 19.86 6.48 16.40
N ASN A 98 18.70 5.84 16.35
CA ASN A 98 18.35 4.79 17.32
C ASN A 98 18.85 3.39 16.91
N ASP A 99 18.58 2.38 17.73
CA ASP A 99 18.99 0.98 17.50
C ASP A 99 18.47 0.39 16.17
N SER A 100 17.34 0.87 15.68
CA SER A 100 16.78 0.45 14.39
C SER A 100 17.41 1.18 13.20
N GLY A 101 18.26 2.18 13.46
CA GLY A 101 18.86 3.04 12.46
C GLY A 101 17.95 4.18 12.00
N LEU A 102 16.81 4.39 12.66
CA LEU A 102 15.87 5.47 12.35
C LEU A 102 16.40 6.80 12.89
N PHE A 103 16.10 7.89 12.17
CA PHE A 103 16.47 9.24 12.54
C PHE A 103 15.35 9.94 13.31
N GLU A 104 15.68 10.63 14.39
CA GLU A 104 14.75 11.45 15.15
C GLU A 104 15.34 12.85 15.42
N PRO A 105 14.76 13.93 14.87
CA PRO A 105 13.63 13.93 13.93
C PRO A 105 14.03 13.46 12.53
N LEU A 106 13.08 12.91 11.77
CA LEU A 106 13.27 12.52 10.36
C LEU A 106 13.48 13.74 9.44
N THR A 107 12.83 14.86 9.76
CA THR A 107 12.93 16.11 8.99
C THR A 107 13.33 17.26 9.91
N SER A 108 14.31 18.05 9.45
CA SER A 108 14.83 19.21 10.18
C SER A 108 14.81 20.46 9.29
N ASN A 109 14.39 21.58 9.85
CA ASN A 109 14.51 22.89 9.20
C ASN A 109 15.78 23.59 9.68
N ALA A 110 16.65 24.00 8.76
CA ALA A 110 17.90 24.66 9.06
C ALA A 110 18.07 25.94 8.24
N SER A 111 18.90 26.87 8.70
CA SER A 111 19.34 28.02 7.91
C SER A 111 20.86 27.96 7.69
N PRO A 112 21.40 28.66 6.67
CA PRO A 112 22.85 28.85 6.56
C PRO A 112 23.48 29.28 7.89
N GLY A 113 24.53 28.59 8.30
CA GLY A 113 25.20 28.74 9.61
C GLY A 113 24.74 27.76 10.69
N THR A 114 23.68 26.97 10.47
CA THR A 114 23.26 25.90 11.39
C THR A 114 24.25 24.73 11.34
N THR A 115 24.56 24.12 12.48
CA THR A 115 25.29 22.84 12.53
C THR A 115 24.31 21.70 12.78
N ILE A 116 24.23 20.75 11.86
CA ILE A 116 23.50 19.50 12.06
C ILE A 116 24.45 18.51 12.73
N VAL A 117 23.99 17.84 13.78
CA VAL A 117 24.74 16.83 14.53
C VAL A 117 23.93 15.55 14.52
N TRP A 118 24.44 14.50 13.89
CA TRP A 118 23.89 13.17 14.04
C TRP A 118 24.54 12.49 15.23
N LYS A 119 23.74 12.12 16.23
CA LYS A 119 24.20 11.41 17.43
C LYS A 119 23.71 9.97 17.38
N ASN A 120 24.63 9.01 17.42
CA ASN A 120 24.23 7.61 17.54
C ASN A 120 23.92 7.29 19.01
N VAL A 121 22.64 7.14 19.32
CA VAL A 121 22.16 6.72 20.67
C VAL A 121 21.85 5.22 20.72
N GLY A 122 21.94 4.54 19.58
CA GLY A 122 21.83 3.08 19.49
C GLY A 122 23.15 2.36 19.74
N GLN A 123 23.07 1.03 19.79
CA GLN A 123 24.17 0.10 19.99
C GLN A 123 24.76 -0.42 18.67
N SER A 124 24.10 -0.15 17.54
CA SER A 124 24.58 -0.51 16.20
C SER A 124 25.43 0.60 15.60
N TYR A 125 26.40 0.26 14.76
CA TYR A 125 27.12 1.25 13.96
C TYR A 125 26.19 1.95 12.96
N ALA A 126 26.44 3.23 12.70
CA ALA A 126 25.70 4.01 11.71
C ALA A 126 26.65 4.71 10.73
N ASN A 127 26.12 5.08 9.56
CA ASN A 127 26.78 5.98 8.63
C ASN A 127 25.73 6.89 8.01
N VAL A 128 25.97 8.18 7.92
CA VAL A 128 25.01 9.12 7.33
C VAL A 128 25.59 9.67 6.05
N THR A 129 24.87 9.52 4.95
CA THR A 129 25.27 10.00 3.63
C THR A 129 24.15 10.83 3.02
N SER A 130 24.49 11.98 2.42
CA SER A 130 23.52 12.84 1.71
C SER A 130 23.07 12.21 0.39
N GLY A 131 21.98 12.72 -0.18
CA GLY A 131 21.47 12.25 -1.46
C GLY A 131 20.54 11.06 -1.34
N LEU A 132 19.89 10.73 -2.46
CA LEU A 132 19.10 9.53 -2.62
C LEU A 132 20.02 8.33 -2.77
N MET A 133 19.59 7.18 -2.28
CA MET A 133 20.35 5.94 -2.45
C MET A 133 20.43 5.54 -3.93
N PRO A 134 21.57 5.00 -4.41
CA PRO A 134 21.66 4.48 -5.77
C PRO A 134 20.74 3.26 -5.88
N ASP A 135 19.83 3.33 -6.84
CA ASP A 135 18.69 2.43 -7.00
C ASP A 135 19.10 0.94 -7.01
N THR A 136 18.85 0.22 -5.92
CA THR A 136 18.42 -1.18 -5.99
C THR A 136 16.93 -1.21 -5.78
N ALA A 137 16.18 -0.97 -6.85
CA ALA A 137 14.78 -1.32 -7.06
C ALA A 137 13.85 -1.12 -5.85
N SER A 138 13.07 -0.03 -5.91
CA SER A 138 11.71 0.04 -5.38
C SER A 138 11.54 -0.34 -3.90
N THR A 139 11.87 0.58 -2.99
CA THR A 139 11.17 0.70 -1.69
C THR A 139 11.20 2.17 -1.28
N SER A 140 10.51 3.02 -2.05
CA SER A 140 10.19 4.39 -1.65
C SER A 140 8.84 4.42 -0.94
N GLU A 141 8.80 3.92 0.29
CA GLU A 141 7.82 4.36 1.30
C GLU A 141 8.53 5.28 2.30
N GLN A 142 8.96 6.46 1.85
CA GLN A 142 9.14 7.61 2.73
C GLN A 142 8.83 8.91 1.96
N ILE A 143 7.66 9.44 2.31
CA ILE A 143 7.06 10.75 2.07
C ILE A 143 8.05 11.79 1.51
N ARG A 144 7.96 12.07 0.20
CA ARG A 144 8.35 13.37 -0.35
C ARG A 144 7.34 14.38 0.19
N GLU A 145 7.76 15.38 0.97
CA GLU A 145 6.94 16.57 1.22
C GLU A 145 6.79 17.35 -0.09
N GLY A 146 5.84 16.91 -0.92
CA GLY A 146 5.19 17.76 -1.91
C GLY A 146 4.23 18.71 -1.20
N SER A 147 3.88 19.82 -1.85
CA SER A 147 2.73 20.61 -1.39
C SER A 147 1.50 19.69 -1.28
N PRO A 148 0.71 19.78 -0.20
CA PRO A 148 -0.49 18.97 -0.04
C PRO A 148 -1.37 19.01 -1.29
N VAL A 149 -1.73 17.83 -1.81
CA VAL A 149 -2.60 17.75 -2.99
C VAL A 149 -4.04 18.01 -2.56
N LEU A 150 -4.60 19.13 -3.02
CA LEU A 150 -5.94 19.58 -2.65
C LEU A 150 -6.96 19.27 -3.76
N GLY A 151 -8.24 19.12 -3.40
CA GLY A 151 -9.35 18.96 -4.35
C GLY A 151 -9.60 17.53 -4.84
N LEU A 152 -8.92 16.52 -4.27
CA LEU A 152 -9.07 15.13 -4.69
C LEU A 152 -10.48 14.57 -4.42
N GLU A 153 -11.23 15.17 -3.50
CA GLU A 153 -12.64 14.82 -3.23
C GLU A 153 -13.55 14.99 -4.46
N SER A 154 -13.17 15.86 -5.40
CA SER A 154 -13.94 16.12 -6.61
C SER A 154 -13.39 15.40 -7.85
N THR A 155 -12.14 14.93 -7.80
CA THR A 155 -11.44 14.38 -8.98
C THR A 155 -11.15 12.90 -8.87
N LEU A 156 -11.10 12.33 -7.67
CA LEU A 156 -10.89 10.91 -7.42
C LEU A 156 -12.13 10.25 -6.85
N LYS A 157 -12.30 8.98 -7.18
CA LYS A 157 -13.35 8.09 -6.68
C LYS A 157 -12.73 6.79 -6.19
N VAL A 158 -13.31 6.23 -5.14
CA VAL A 158 -12.85 4.96 -4.56
C VAL A 158 -13.98 3.94 -4.68
N GLU A 159 -13.76 2.87 -5.43
CA GLU A 159 -14.65 1.71 -5.46
C GLU A 159 -14.11 0.63 -4.51
N ILE A 160 -14.95 0.12 -3.61
CA ILE A 160 -14.61 -0.98 -2.72
C ILE A 160 -15.35 -2.22 -3.17
N THR A 161 -14.64 -3.31 -3.43
CA THR A 161 -15.19 -4.61 -3.84
C THR A 161 -14.90 -5.68 -2.79
N HIS A 162 -15.91 -6.44 -2.37
CA HIS A 162 -15.74 -7.65 -1.57
C HIS A 162 -15.76 -8.89 -2.48
N ALA A 163 -14.62 -9.59 -2.57
CA ALA A 163 -14.44 -10.69 -3.52
C ALA A 163 -15.36 -11.89 -3.20
N GLU A 164 -15.52 -12.22 -1.92
CA GLU A 164 -16.21 -13.44 -1.48
C GLU A 164 -17.75 -13.32 -1.47
N SER A 165 -18.29 -12.11 -1.57
CA SER A 165 -19.74 -11.90 -1.77
C SER A 165 -20.15 -11.92 -3.25
N GLY A 166 -19.31 -12.48 -4.12
CA GLY A 166 -19.55 -12.52 -5.57
C GLY A 166 -19.14 -11.22 -6.25
N ASN A 167 -18.06 -10.59 -5.78
CA ASN A 167 -17.54 -9.31 -6.29
C ASN A 167 -18.57 -8.16 -6.22
N VAL A 168 -19.25 -8.03 -5.08
CA VAL A 168 -20.14 -6.90 -4.83
C VAL A 168 -19.29 -5.65 -4.60
N SER A 169 -19.60 -4.57 -5.29
CA SER A 169 -18.91 -3.28 -5.18
C SER A 169 -19.82 -2.16 -4.67
N ASP A 170 -19.23 -1.18 -4.00
CA ASP A 170 -19.86 0.09 -3.65
C ASP A 170 -18.89 1.27 -3.84
N LEU A 171 -19.42 2.45 -4.09
CA LEU A 171 -18.65 3.67 -4.36
C LEU A 171 -18.54 4.53 -3.10
N MET A 172 -17.31 4.85 -2.70
CA MET A 172 -17.02 5.73 -1.59
C MET A 172 -16.53 7.10 -2.07
N GLU A 173 -17.01 8.13 -1.39
CA GLU A 173 -16.58 9.52 -1.61
C GLU A 173 -15.43 9.86 -0.66
N LEU A 174 -14.37 10.46 -1.21
CA LEU A 174 -13.29 11.01 -0.40
C LEU A 174 -13.74 12.32 0.23
N ARG A 175 -13.31 12.56 1.46
CA ARG A 175 -13.53 13.83 2.16
C ARG A 175 -12.20 14.33 2.71
N PRO A 176 -11.87 15.62 2.53
CA PRO A 176 -10.69 16.20 3.16
C PRO A 176 -10.84 16.20 4.68
N VAL A 177 -9.74 15.94 5.39
CA VAL A 177 -9.69 16.04 6.84
C VAL A 177 -9.49 17.50 7.25
N PHE A 178 -10.33 17.96 8.17
CA PHE A 178 -10.26 19.36 8.62
C PHE A 178 -8.93 19.64 9.32
N ASN A 179 -8.29 20.75 8.93
CA ASN A 179 -7.01 21.20 9.49
C ASN A 179 -5.85 20.20 9.28
N ASP A 180 -5.96 19.32 8.29
CA ASP A 180 -4.92 18.38 7.87
C ASP A 180 -4.84 18.29 6.33
N PRO A 181 -4.27 19.33 5.67
CA PRO A 181 -4.26 19.44 4.21
C PRO A 181 -3.58 18.25 3.54
N GLY A 182 -4.18 17.75 2.44
CA GLY A 182 -3.67 16.60 1.69
C GLY A 182 -4.09 15.24 2.27
N HIS A 183 -4.70 15.22 3.45
CA HIS A 183 -5.28 14.02 4.04
C HIS A 183 -6.75 13.89 3.64
N TYR A 184 -7.11 12.73 3.10
CA TYR A 184 -8.48 12.36 2.74
C TYR A 184 -8.91 11.08 3.44
N VAL A 185 -10.19 11.04 3.81
CA VAL A 185 -10.82 9.86 4.41
C VAL A 185 -12.07 9.47 3.64
N ALA A 186 -12.34 8.18 3.60
CA ALA A 186 -13.59 7.60 3.15
C ALA A 186 -14.02 6.56 4.20
N ASP A 187 -15.18 6.77 4.83
CA ASP A 187 -15.61 5.91 5.92
C ASP A 187 -16.29 4.66 5.36
N PHE A 188 -15.82 3.49 5.79
CA PHE A 188 -16.38 2.21 5.43
C PHE A 188 -16.30 1.25 6.61
N ILE A 189 -17.35 0.47 6.84
CA ILE A 189 -17.38 -0.57 7.86
C ILE A 189 -17.52 -1.93 7.16
N PRO A 190 -16.47 -2.76 7.15
CA PRO A 190 -16.56 -4.12 6.65
C PRO A 190 -17.59 -4.92 7.45
N THR A 191 -18.60 -5.46 6.77
CA THR A 191 -19.63 -6.31 7.41
C THR A 191 -19.32 -7.80 7.30
N HIS A 192 -18.36 -8.15 6.43
CA HIS A 192 -17.95 -9.52 6.17
C HIS A 192 -16.43 -9.65 6.28
N PRO A 193 -15.92 -10.78 6.82
CA PRO A 193 -14.50 -11.08 6.71
C PRO A 193 -14.11 -11.40 5.26
N GLY A 194 -12.81 -11.45 5.01
CA GLY A 194 -12.24 -11.86 3.73
C GLY A 194 -11.60 -10.72 2.95
N ILE A 195 -11.47 -10.93 1.64
CA ILE A 195 -10.71 -10.06 0.74
C ILE A 195 -11.54 -8.84 0.31
N TYR A 196 -10.95 -7.66 0.50
CA TYR A 196 -11.45 -6.39 -0.04
C TYR A 196 -10.45 -5.79 -1.01
N LYS A 197 -10.96 -5.30 -2.13
CA LYS A 197 -10.21 -4.58 -3.16
C LYS A 197 -10.67 -3.13 -3.22
N PHE A 198 -9.72 -2.21 -3.26
CA PHE A 198 -9.94 -0.78 -3.35
C PHE A 198 -9.41 -0.32 -4.69
N ARG A 199 -10.28 0.24 -5.54
CA ARG A 199 -9.90 0.78 -6.84
C ARG A 199 -10.11 2.29 -6.84
N PHE A 200 -9.02 3.02 -7.01
CA PHE A 200 -9.01 4.46 -7.13
C PHE A 200 -9.05 4.83 -8.62
N THR A 201 -9.96 5.72 -9.00
CA THR A 201 -10.06 6.19 -10.40
C THR A 201 -10.28 7.69 -10.44
N GLY A 202 -9.68 8.34 -11.42
CA GLY A 202 -9.92 9.76 -11.69
C GLY A 202 -8.65 10.48 -12.14
N PHE A 203 -8.47 11.70 -11.63
CA PHE A 203 -7.32 12.53 -11.96
C PHE A 203 -6.68 13.15 -10.72
N ILE A 204 -5.36 13.25 -10.74
CA ILE A 204 -4.56 14.07 -9.83
C ILE A 204 -3.97 15.18 -10.69
N GLU A 205 -4.40 16.42 -10.45
CA GLU A 205 -4.15 17.56 -11.34
C GLU A 205 -4.57 17.24 -12.79
N SER A 206 -3.62 17.19 -13.73
CA SER A 206 -3.85 16.82 -15.14
C SER A 206 -3.56 15.35 -15.45
N THR A 207 -3.10 14.58 -14.47
CA THR A 207 -2.63 13.20 -14.66
C THR A 207 -3.74 12.21 -14.33
N ALA A 208 -4.05 11.31 -15.27
CA ALA A 208 -5.00 10.23 -15.03
C ALA A 208 -4.43 9.26 -13.98
N PHE A 209 -5.28 8.85 -13.04
CA PHE A 209 -4.92 7.97 -11.95
C PHE A 209 -5.89 6.79 -11.91
N GLU A 210 -5.36 5.58 -12.02
CA GLU A 210 -6.10 4.34 -11.87
C GLU A 210 -5.23 3.32 -11.17
N GLU A 211 -5.51 3.08 -9.90
CA GLU A 211 -4.73 2.16 -9.07
C GLU A 211 -5.65 1.22 -8.28
N SER A 212 -5.18 0.02 -8.00
CA SER A 212 -5.93 -1.00 -7.28
C SER A 212 -5.10 -1.64 -6.19
N PHE A 213 -5.67 -1.71 -4.98
CA PHE A 213 -5.05 -2.30 -3.81
C PHE A 213 -5.94 -3.42 -3.27
N GLU A 214 -5.35 -4.56 -2.94
CA GLU A 214 -6.08 -5.74 -2.48
C GLU A 214 -5.53 -6.20 -1.11
N SER A 215 -6.42 -6.55 -0.20
CA SER A 215 -6.03 -7.13 1.08
C SER A 215 -5.46 -8.53 0.92
N GLY A 216 -4.41 -8.89 1.67
CA GLY A 216 -3.91 -10.25 1.83
C GLY A 216 -2.65 -10.59 1.03
N THR A 217 -2.56 -10.26 -0.26
CA THR A 217 -1.34 -10.52 -1.07
C THR A 217 -0.57 -9.23 -1.31
N GLY A 218 0.56 -9.06 -0.61
CA GLY A 218 1.49 -7.94 -0.85
C GLY A 218 0.96 -6.55 -0.47
N GLY A 219 -0.10 -6.49 0.33
CA GLY A 219 -0.73 -5.26 0.80
C GLY A 219 -1.08 -5.32 2.30
N PHE A 220 -2.22 -4.75 2.66
CA PHE A 220 -2.73 -4.74 4.04
C PHE A 220 -3.51 -6.02 4.40
N ASP A 221 -3.75 -6.23 5.69
CA ASP A 221 -4.35 -7.46 6.20
C ASP A 221 -5.79 -7.72 5.74
N LEU A 222 -6.15 -9.00 5.67
CA LEU A 222 -7.53 -9.46 5.44
C LEU A 222 -8.45 -9.04 6.59
N VAL A 223 -9.70 -8.72 6.27
CA VAL A 223 -10.72 -8.49 7.31
C VAL A 223 -10.98 -9.80 8.04
N GLN A 224 -10.67 -9.81 9.34
CA GLN A 224 -10.82 -10.99 10.18
C GLN A 224 -12.25 -11.17 10.68
N SER A 225 -12.61 -12.41 10.98
CA SER A 225 -13.90 -12.71 11.60
C SER A 225 -13.95 -12.12 13.02
N PRO A 226 -15.02 -11.43 13.41
CA PRO A 226 -15.21 -10.97 14.78
C PRO A 226 -15.17 -12.10 15.81
N SER A 227 -15.55 -13.32 15.41
CA SER A 227 -15.60 -14.50 16.28
C SER A 227 -14.24 -14.92 16.86
N ILE A 228 -13.13 -14.43 16.29
CA ILE A 228 -11.78 -14.68 16.80
C ILE A 228 -11.56 -13.97 18.14
N ASN A 229 -12.10 -12.76 18.31
CA ASN A 229 -11.85 -11.90 19.47
C ASN A 229 -13.06 -11.80 20.43
N GLN A 230 -14.12 -12.58 20.19
CA GLN A 230 -15.31 -12.55 21.04
C GLN A 230 -15.09 -13.28 22.37
N PHE A 231 -15.40 -12.59 23.46
CA PHE A 231 -15.40 -13.10 24.82
C PHE A 231 -16.58 -12.51 25.61
N PRO A 232 -17.18 -13.24 26.58
CA PRO A 232 -16.94 -14.64 26.94
C PRO A 232 -17.63 -15.64 26.02
N ASN A 233 -18.69 -15.22 25.33
CA ASN A 233 -19.47 -16.06 24.43
C ASN A 233 -19.22 -15.65 22.99
N LYS A 234 -19.01 -16.64 22.13
CA LYS A 234 -18.95 -16.43 20.68
C LYS A 234 -20.37 -16.34 20.13
N VAL A 235 -20.70 -15.24 19.49
CA VAL A 235 -21.99 -14.98 18.86
C VAL A 235 -21.81 -15.09 17.34
N ALA A 236 -22.71 -15.85 16.71
CA ALA A 236 -22.73 -15.99 15.26
C ALA A 236 -22.92 -14.61 14.58
N SER A 237 -22.25 -14.43 13.46
CA SER A 237 -22.42 -13.26 12.60
C SER A 237 -23.82 -13.21 11.96
N GLY A 238 -24.27 -12.02 11.55
CA GLY A 238 -25.59 -11.85 10.93
C GLY A 238 -25.80 -12.78 9.72
N ARG A 239 -24.78 -13.00 8.90
CA ARG A 239 -24.83 -13.92 7.76
C ARG A 239 -24.93 -15.39 8.15
N GLU A 240 -24.28 -15.82 9.22
CA GLU A 240 -24.43 -17.20 9.72
C GLU A 240 -25.87 -17.44 10.18
N ILE A 241 -26.47 -16.46 10.87
CA ILE A 241 -27.88 -16.51 11.26
C ILE A 241 -28.77 -16.53 10.01
N GLU A 242 -28.55 -15.63 9.06
CA GLU A 242 -29.31 -15.61 7.80
C GLU A 242 -29.12 -16.88 6.97
N GLY A 243 -27.93 -17.48 6.98
CA GLY A 243 -27.62 -18.72 6.29
C GLY A 243 -28.34 -19.91 6.93
N VAL A 244 -28.36 -19.98 8.26
CA VAL A 244 -29.16 -20.96 9.01
C VAL A 244 -30.64 -20.75 8.74
N VAL A 245 -31.15 -19.51 8.77
CA VAL A 245 -32.55 -19.20 8.47
C VAL A 245 -32.89 -19.58 7.02
N ARG A 246 -32.07 -19.20 6.04
CA ARG A 246 -32.25 -19.58 4.63
C ARG A 246 -32.20 -21.09 4.45
N GLY A 247 -31.30 -21.78 5.14
CA GLY A 247 -31.21 -23.24 5.18
C GLY A 247 -32.52 -23.85 5.66
N LEU A 248 -33.00 -23.44 6.84
CA LEU A 248 -34.27 -23.87 7.40
C LEU A 248 -35.44 -23.57 6.46
N GLN A 249 -35.52 -22.36 5.91
CA GLN A 249 -36.59 -21.93 5.00
C GLN A 249 -36.56 -22.74 3.70
N SER A 250 -35.38 -23.09 3.19
CA SER A 250 -35.20 -23.96 2.04
C SER A 250 -35.61 -25.40 2.33
N ASP A 251 -35.36 -25.89 3.54
CA ASP A 251 -35.77 -27.23 3.98
C ASP A 251 -37.28 -27.29 4.18
N TYR A 252 -37.91 -26.26 4.77
CA TYR A 252 -39.36 -26.11 4.82
C TYR A 252 -39.99 -26.04 3.42
N ALA A 253 -39.38 -25.31 2.48
CA ALA A 253 -39.87 -25.23 1.09
C ALA A 253 -39.74 -26.58 0.35
N LYS A 254 -38.68 -27.35 0.62
CA LYS A 254 -38.50 -28.71 0.07
C LYS A 254 -39.49 -29.69 0.69
N GLN A 255 -39.69 -29.65 2.00
CA GLN A 255 -40.68 -30.49 2.69
C GLN A 255 -42.12 -30.18 2.25
N GLY A 256 -42.48 -28.91 2.09
CA GLY A 256 -43.80 -28.49 1.60
C GLY A 256 -44.15 -29.04 0.22
N LYS A 257 -43.16 -29.18 -0.68
CA LYS A 257 -43.37 -29.79 -2.01
C LYS A 257 -43.61 -31.30 -1.97
N THR A 258 -43.05 -32.01 -0.99
CA THR A 258 -43.26 -33.46 -0.83
C THR A 258 -44.68 -33.79 -0.36
N TYR A 259 -45.26 -33.00 0.56
CA TYR A 259 -46.64 -33.24 1.04
C TYR A 259 -47.72 -32.85 0.02
N ILE A 260 -47.50 -31.80 -0.77
CA ILE A 260 -48.45 -31.39 -1.82
C ILE A 260 -48.50 -32.42 -2.96
N THR A 261 -47.36 -33.04 -3.31
CA THR A 261 -47.31 -34.06 -4.38
C THR A 261 -48.04 -35.36 -3.99
N LEU A 262 -47.89 -35.82 -2.73
CA LEU A 262 -48.63 -36.98 -2.22
C LEU A 262 -50.12 -36.68 -2.05
N GLY A 263 -50.48 -35.46 -1.63
CA GLY A 263 -51.88 -35.02 -1.53
C GLY A 263 -52.59 -34.99 -2.88
N ILE A 264 -51.94 -34.45 -3.93
CA ILE A 264 -52.50 -34.43 -5.28
C ILE A 264 -52.62 -35.85 -5.85
N ALA A 265 -51.62 -36.72 -5.66
CA ALA A 265 -51.69 -38.12 -6.10
C ALA A 265 -52.85 -38.87 -5.43
N GLY A 266 -53.09 -38.65 -4.13
CA GLY A 266 -54.22 -39.22 -3.40
C GLY A 266 -55.59 -38.76 -3.92
N ILE A 267 -55.73 -37.47 -4.23
CA ILE A 267 -56.97 -36.92 -4.82
C ILE A 267 -57.25 -37.51 -6.21
N VAL A 268 -56.22 -37.62 -7.06
CA VAL A 268 -56.35 -38.20 -8.40
C VAL A 268 -56.75 -39.68 -8.33
N CYS A 269 -56.12 -40.47 -7.45
CA CYS A 269 -56.53 -41.86 -7.22
C CYS A 269 -57.96 -41.97 -6.67
N GLY A 270 -58.37 -41.07 -5.78
CA GLY A 270 -59.73 -41.03 -5.24
C GLY A 270 -60.79 -40.77 -6.33
N ILE A 271 -60.53 -39.82 -7.23
CA ILE A 271 -61.45 -39.51 -8.35
C ILE A 271 -61.55 -40.71 -9.32
N LEU A 272 -60.43 -41.37 -9.63
CA LEU A 272 -60.42 -42.58 -10.47
C LEU A 272 -61.20 -43.75 -9.84
N GLY A 273 -61.08 -43.92 -8.52
CA GLY A 273 -61.84 -44.92 -7.76
C GLY A 273 -63.35 -44.66 -7.77
N LEU A 274 -63.77 -43.41 -7.62
CA LEU A 274 -65.18 -43.03 -7.70
C LEU A 274 -65.76 -43.29 -9.10
N PHE A 275 -65.00 -42.99 -10.16
CA PHE A 275 -65.42 -43.26 -11.53
C PHE A 275 -65.62 -44.75 -11.80
N THR A 276 -64.66 -45.59 -11.40
CA THR A 276 -64.77 -47.04 -11.56
C THR A 276 -65.92 -47.61 -10.74
N GLY A 277 -66.09 -47.18 -9.49
CA GLY A 277 -67.23 -47.59 -8.66
C GLY A 277 -68.59 -47.18 -9.26
N SER A 278 -68.67 -45.98 -9.85
CA SER A 278 -69.89 -45.48 -10.51
C SER A 278 -70.24 -46.30 -11.76
N VAL A 279 -69.24 -46.65 -12.57
CA VAL A 279 -69.42 -47.49 -13.76
C VAL A 279 -69.83 -48.91 -13.37
N SER A 280 -69.21 -49.50 -12.35
CA SER A 280 -69.61 -50.82 -11.83
C SER A 280 -71.04 -50.82 -11.30
N LEU A 281 -71.45 -49.79 -10.56
CA LEU A 281 -72.81 -49.64 -10.05
C LEU A 281 -73.83 -49.47 -11.20
N TYR A 282 -73.50 -48.68 -12.22
CA TYR A 282 -74.34 -48.51 -13.41
C TYR A 282 -74.53 -49.82 -14.19
N ILE A 283 -73.45 -50.60 -14.37
CA ILE A 283 -73.54 -51.92 -15.03
C ILE A 283 -74.42 -52.89 -14.20
N LEU A 284 -74.32 -52.84 -12.87
CA LEU A 284 -75.16 -53.67 -12.00
C LEU A 284 -76.65 -53.31 -12.11
N ILE A 285 -76.97 -52.01 -12.12
CA ILE A 285 -78.35 -51.52 -12.26
C ILE A 285 -78.90 -51.87 -13.65
N SER A 286 -78.13 -51.62 -14.71
CA SER A 286 -78.56 -51.92 -16.10
C SER A 286 -78.69 -53.41 -16.43
N LYS A 287 -78.06 -54.30 -15.64
CA LYS A 287 -78.31 -55.75 -15.71
C LYS A 287 -79.53 -56.19 -14.91
N ARG A 288 -79.97 -55.43 -13.91
CA ARG A 288 -81.15 -55.75 -13.10
C ARG A 288 -82.45 -55.38 -13.81
N ASP A 289 -82.39 -54.42 -14.74
CA ASP A 289 -83.52 -53.95 -15.54
C ASP A 289 -83.66 -54.68 -16.90
N ARG A 290 -82.94 -55.79 -17.12
CA ARG A 290 -83.17 -56.76 -18.21
C ARG A 290 -83.61 -58.10 -17.65
#